data_AF-A0A101ERS0-F1
#
_entry.id   AF-A0A101ERS0-F1
#
_cell.length_a   1.000
_cell.length_b   1.000
_cell.length_c   1.000
_cell.angle_alpha   90.00
_cell.angle_beta   90.00
_cell.angle_gamma   90.00
#
_symmetry.space_group_name_H-M   'P 1'
#
loop_
_entity.id
_entity.type
_entity.pdbx_description
1 polymer ?
#
loop_
_entity_poly.entity_id
_entity_poly.type
_entity_poly.pdbx_seq_one_letter_code
_entity_poly.pdbx_strand_id
1 'polypeptide(L)'
;YPLLSLIFVFLLFIPSYISIREMGMDSAFENSPYYDQLKFEVFEGSDSPVKTAIRRMNTIALSSKEHTKQIVETLVSLPEELLKIGALKSIEPNKNGLFFLLNEHSKCFTTAGFEDRLNLTGKIEGELSDYLSQEKSRYRKYRREIKSLDQIVKKITSYTSEKFSQDFERELTSTIKRYPLIAGVSFSYSTEKRYLSLKPYRTMNGLIGIFTFFLLFFSAVLGGRYLLFPAAATLFTSILSMINWKHLEVFVESGIFPLIIETSSTHTFHIEVFLIFVSLFLLYKNFMKRRVKA
;
A
#
# COMPACT_ATOMS: atom_id res chain seq x y z
N TYR A 1 -17.84 -33.68 4.77
CA TYR A 1 -16.63 -33.09 5.39
C TYR A 1 -16.00 -32.00 4.53
N PRO A 2 -15.64 -32.17 3.25
CA PRO A 2 -15.00 -31.11 2.45
C PRO A 2 -15.86 -29.85 2.28
N LEU A 3 -17.18 -29.99 2.13
CA LEU A 3 -18.10 -28.84 2.07
C LEU A 3 -18.10 -28.03 3.38
N LEU A 4 -18.05 -28.69 4.55
CA LEU A 4 -17.99 -28.01 5.85
C LEU A 4 -16.69 -27.24 6.02
N SER A 5 -15.57 -27.81 5.56
CA SER A 5 -14.27 -27.14 5.55
C SER A 5 -14.28 -25.92 4.62
N LEU A 6 -14.87 -26.03 3.43
CA LEU A 6 -14.99 -24.92 2.50
C LEU A 6 -15.80 -23.76 3.08
N ILE A 7 -16.96 -24.06 3.70
CA ILE A 7 -17.79 -23.07 4.38
C ILE A 7 -17.01 -22.42 5.52
N PHE A 8 -16.34 -23.22 6.35
CA PHE A 8 -15.55 -22.69 7.47
C PHE A 8 -14.45 -21.74 7.01
N VAL A 9 -13.69 -22.11 5.96
CA VAL A 9 -12.65 -21.25 5.39
C VAL A 9 -13.24 -19.94 4.87
N PHE A 10 -14.41 -19.98 4.21
CA PHE A 10 -15.08 -18.77 3.73
C PHE A 10 -15.48 -17.85 4.89
N LEU A 11 -16.00 -18.41 5.98
CA LEU A 11 -16.38 -17.67 7.18
C LEU A 11 -15.19 -16.92 7.81
N LEU A 12 -13.96 -17.44 7.72
CA LEU A 12 -12.76 -16.74 8.25
C LEU A 12 -12.47 -15.40 7.57
N PHE A 13 -13.01 -15.16 6.37
CA PHE A 13 -12.84 -13.89 5.66
C PHE A 13 -13.91 -12.85 6.01
N ILE A 14 -14.99 -13.25 6.68
CA ILE A 14 -16.06 -12.35 7.12
C ILE A 14 -15.64 -11.70 8.45
N PRO A 15 -15.78 -10.37 8.62
CA PRO A 15 -15.47 -9.72 9.89
C PRO A 15 -16.37 -10.21 11.03
N SER A 16 -15.77 -10.63 12.14
CA SER A 16 -16.48 -10.94 13.39
C SER A 16 -16.95 -9.65 14.05
N TYR A 17 -16.05 -8.67 14.17
CA TYR A 17 -16.33 -7.37 14.77
C TYR A 17 -16.31 -6.29 13.70
N ILE A 18 -17.36 -5.47 13.65
CA ILE A 18 -17.52 -4.39 12.66
C ILE A 18 -17.33 -3.04 13.35
N SER A 19 -16.45 -2.22 12.81
CA SER A 19 -16.24 -0.81 13.20
C SER A 19 -15.96 -0.61 14.70
N ILE A 20 -14.89 -1.22 15.20
CA ILE A 20 -14.43 -1.08 16.59
C ILE A 20 -13.88 0.33 16.81
N ARG A 21 -14.63 1.13 17.58
CA ARG A 21 -14.25 2.50 17.89
C ARG A 21 -13.13 2.57 18.91
N GLU A 22 -13.13 1.64 19.86
CA GLU A 22 -12.21 1.64 21.00
C GLU A 22 -10.76 1.28 20.61
N MET A 23 -10.55 0.78 19.39
CA MET A 23 -9.22 0.59 18.79
C MET A 23 -8.79 1.78 17.92
N GLY A 24 -9.61 2.83 17.85
CA GLY A 24 -9.27 4.08 17.19
C GLY A 24 -8.29 4.91 18.01
N MET A 25 -7.61 5.84 17.34
CA MET A 25 -6.79 6.84 18.00
C MET A 25 -7.69 8.01 18.40
N ASP A 26 -8.23 7.94 19.61
CA ASP A 26 -9.09 8.98 20.16
C ASP A 26 -8.28 10.11 20.79
N SER A 27 -8.95 11.19 21.25
CA SER A 27 -8.29 12.33 21.89
C SER A 27 -7.47 11.94 23.13
N ALA A 28 -7.79 10.82 23.78
CA ALA A 28 -6.99 10.26 24.87
C ALA A 28 -5.59 9.82 24.41
N PHE A 29 -5.46 9.33 23.17
CA PHE A 29 -4.16 8.96 22.59
C PHE A 29 -3.24 10.17 22.41
N GLU A 30 -3.81 11.37 22.22
CA GLU A 30 -3.05 12.61 22.03
C GLU A 30 -2.23 13.03 23.25
N ASN A 31 -2.59 12.51 24.43
CA ASN A 31 -1.87 12.74 25.70
C ASN A 31 -0.99 11.54 26.08
N SER A 32 -0.93 10.51 25.23
CA SER A 32 -0.12 9.33 25.46
C SER A 32 1.36 9.64 25.26
N PRO A 33 2.28 9.07 26.06
CA PRO A 33 3.71 9.17 25.81
C PRO A 33 4.13 8.57 24.46
N TYR A 34 3.29 7.73 23.86
CA TYR A 34 3.53 7.12 22.54
C TYR A 34 3.09 8.00 21.35
N TYR A 35 2.44 9.15 21.60
CA TYR A 35 1.95 10.02 20.53
C TYR A 35 3.09 10.55 19.66
N ASP A 36 4.11 11.13 20.28
CA ASP A 36 5.26 11.69 19.55
C ASP A 36 6.12 10.60 18.91
N GLN A 37 6.26 9.44 19.56
CA GLN A 37 6.94 8.29 18.96
C GLN A 37 6.24 7.86 17.67
N LEU A 38 4.91 7.74 17.68
CA LEU A 38 4.16 7.36 16.50
C LEU A 38 4.25 8.41 15.39
N LYS A 39 4.22 9.71 15.73
CA LYS A 39 4.46 10.77 14.75
C LYS A 39 5.83 10.63 14.09
N PHE A 40 6.87 10.37 14.89
CA PHE A 40 8.22 10.14 14.41
C PHE A 40 8.30 8.93 13.46
N GLU A 41 7.69 7.80 13.83
CA GLU A 41 7.70 6.59 13.00
C GLU A 41 6.89 6.77 11.70
N VAL A 42 5.78 7.48 11.74
CA VAL A 42 4.83 7.58 10.61
C VAL A 42 5.19 8.70 9.63
N PHE A 43 5.62 9.87 10.10
CA PHE A 43 5.82 11.03 9.21
C PHE A 43 6.93 12.03 9.57
N GLU A 44 7.41 12.13 10.81
CA GLU A 44 8.48 13.09 11.16
C GLU A 44 9.89 12.50 10.97
N GLY A 45 10.07 11.20 11.19
CA GLY A 45 11.36 10.52 11.09
C GLY A 45 11.87 10.44 9.65
N SER A 46 13.20 10.46 9.48
CA SER A 46 13.87 10.38 8.17
C SER A 46 13.47 9.15 7.36
N ASP A 47 13.29 8.03 8.05
CA ASP A 47 12.95 6.74 7.46
C ASP A 47 11.45 6.43 7.52
N SER A 48 10.65 7.42 7.92
CA SER A 48 9.20 7.27 7.92
C SER A 48 8.67 6.94 6.52
N PRO A 49 7.55 6.19 6.41
CA PRO A 49 6.94 5.86 5.13
C PRO A 49 6.67 7.10 4.27
N VAL A 50 6.25 8.20 4.89
CA VAL A 50 5.92 9.47 4.23
C VAL A 50 7.18 10.14 3.67
N LYS A 51 8.21 10.36 4.51
CA LYS A 51 9.46 10.99 4.04
C LYS A 51 10.19 10.12 3.01
N THR A 52 10.10 8.80 3.13
CA THR A 52 10.63 7.87 2.14
C THR A 52 9.93 8.02 0.78
N ALA A 53 8.60 8.10 0.76
CA ALA A 53 7.85 8.30 -0.48
C ALA A 53 8.19 9.66 -1.14
N ILE A 54 8.23 10.73 -0.35
CA ILE A 54 8.62 12.07 -0.81
C ILE A 54 10.05 12.06 -1.40
N ARG A 55 11.00 11.44 -0.70
CA ARG A 55 12.38 11.32 -1.19
C ARG A 55 12.45 10.58 -2.51
N ARG A 56 11.73 9.46 -2.67
CA ARG A 56 11.65 8.72 -3.94
C ARG A 56 11.09 9.58 -5.06
N MET A 57 10.00 10.30 -4.81
CA MET A 57 9.42 11.25 -5.77
C MET A 57 10.45 12.30 -6.20
N ASN A 58 11.15 12.91 -5.24
CA ASN A 58 12.17 13.90 -5.50
C ASN A 58 13.36 13.32 -6.29
N THR A 59 13.82 12.10 -5.99
CA THR A 59 14.87 11.42 -6.75
C THR A 59 14.47 11.20 -8.20
N ILE A 60 13.22 10.80 -8.46
CA ILE A 60 12.71 10.62 -9.82
C ILE A 60 12.67 11.97 -10.56
N ALA A 61 12.17 13.02 -9.90
CA ALA A 61 12.10 14.36 -10.47
C ALA A 61 13.50 14.95 -10.74
N LEU A 62 14.46 14.73 -9.85
CA LEU A 62 15.85 15.14 -10.03
C LEU A 62 16.49 14.40 -11.22
N SER A 63 16.28 13.08 -11.34
CA SER A 63 16.78 12.32 -12.48
C SER A 63 16.17 12.77 -13.82
N SER A 64 14.88 13.14 -13.82
CA SER A 64 14.22 13.77 -14.98
C SER A 64 14.92 15.08 -15.33
N LYS A 65 15.01 16.01 -14.37
CA LYS A 65 15.67 17.32 -14.56
C LYS A 65 17.10 17.19 -15.11
N GLU A 66 17.94 16.35 -14.51
CA GLU A 66 19.33 16.19 -14.94
C GLU A 66 19.43 15.58 -16.34
N HIS A 67 18.58 14.60 -16.68
CA HIS A 67 18.56 14.05 -18.04
C HIS A 67 18.07 15.09 -19.07
N THR A 68 17.06 15.89 -18.72
CA THR A 68 16.60 17.00 -19.56
C THR A 68 17.73 18.00 -19.77
N LYS A 69 18.50 18.33 -18.73
CA LYS A 69 19.65 19.23 -18.85
C LYS A 69 20.70 18.69 -19.81
N GLN A 70 21.03 17.40 -19.72
CA GLN A 70 21.97 16.74 -20.63
C GLN A 70 21.50 16.81 -22.10
N ILE A 71 20.20 16.60 -22.34
CA ILE A 71 19.63 16.73 -23.70
C ILE A 71 19.70 18.17 -24.20
N VAL A 72 19.38 19.15 -23.34
CA VAL A 72 19.52 20.57 -23.68
C VAL A 72 20.97 20.91 -24.03
N GLU A 73 21.94 20.48 -23.21
CA GLU A 73 23.37 20.67 -23.47
C GLU A 73 23.80 20.03 -24.82
N THR A 74 23.27 18.84 -25.13
CA THR A 74 23.56 18.16 -26.39
C THR A 74 22.98 18.91 -27.59
N LEU A 75 21.74 19.38 -27.50
CA LEU A 75 21.10 20.20 -28.53
C LEU A 75 21.76 21.57 -28.69
N VAL A 76 22.38 22.11 -27.63
CA VAL A 76 23.15 23.36 -27.68
C VAL A 76 24.52 23.16 -28.34
N SER A 77 25.08 21.95 -28.31
CA SER A 77 26.36 21.63 -28.97
C SER A 77 26.25 21.39 -30.48
N LEU A 78 25.03 21.14 -30.97
CA LEU A 78 24.70 20.86 -32.38
C LEU A 78 25.25 21.92 -33.37
N PRO A 79 25.12 23.23 -33.09
CA PRO A 79 25.72 24.27 -33.94
C PRO A 79 27.26 24.18 -34.04
N GLU A 80 27.96 23.76 -32.98
CA GLU A 80 29.41 23.55 -33.04
C GLU A 80 29.76 22.33 -33.90
N GLU A 81 29.00 21.24 -33.80
CA GLU A 81 29.17 20.07 -34.68
C GLU A 81 28.95 20.46 -36.16
N LEU A 82 27.92 21.28 -36.43
CA LEU A 82 27.62 21.82 -37.76
C LEU A 82 28.72 22.76 -38.29
N LEU A 83 29.40 23.53 -37.43
CA LEU A 83 30.58 24.31 -37.80
C LEU A 83 31.76 23.40 -38.16
N LYS A 84 32.01 22.33 -37.40
CA LYS A 84 33.12 21.39 -37.64
C LYS A 84 33.01 20.66 -38.98
N ILE A 85 31.80 20.27 -39.38
CA ILE A 85 31.56 19.65 -40.69
C ILE A 85 31.44 20.69 -41.83
N GLY A 86 31.65 21.97 -41.52
CA GLY A 86 31.60 23.08 -42.46
C GLY A 86 30.22 23.39 -43.02
N ALA A 87 29.14 22.89 -42.40
CA ALA A 87 27.75 23.16 -42.78
C ALA A 87 27.30 24.56 -42.32
N LEU A 88 27.80 25.03 -41.17
CA LEU A 88 27.71 26.42 -40.73
C LEU A 88 28.98 27.19 -41.10
N LYS A 89 28.81 28.46 -41.45
CA LYS A 89 29.89 29.42 -41.69
C LYS A 89 30.17 30.27 -40.45
N SER A 90 29.13 30.77 -39.79
CA SER A 90 29.23 31.55 -38.56
C SER A 90 27.96 31.43 -37.72
N ILE A 91 28.10 31.71 -36.41
CA ILE A 91 27.00 31.89 -35.46
C ILE A 91 27.11 33.33 -34.97
N GLU A 92 26.11 34.15 -35.27
CA GLU A 92 26.13 35.59 -35.00
C GLU A 92 25.03 35.97 -34.01
N PRO A 93 25.36 36.60 -32.86
CA PRO A 93 24.35 37.11 -31.95
C PRO A 93 23.73 38.39 -32.52
N ASN A 94 22.39 38.44 -32.56
CA ASN A 94 21.59 39.60 -32.92
C ASN A 94 20.64 39.96 -31.77
N LYS A 95 20.07 41.17 -31.78
CA LYS A 95 19.07 41.66 -30.80
C LYS A 95 17.85 40.74 -30.63
N ASN A 96 17.58 39.87 -31.62
CA ASN A 96 16.45 38.94 -31.63
C ASN A 96 16.86 37.47 -31.40
N GLY A 97 18.13 37.18 -31.09
CA GLY A 97 18.61 35.82 -30.83
C GLY A 97 19.88 35.44 -31.61
N LEU A 98 20.12 34.13 -31.75
CA LEU A 98 21.23 33.59 -32.53
C LEU A 98 20.85 33.47 -33.99
N PHE A 99 21.67 34.04 -34.88
CA PHE A 99 21.55 33.88 -36.32
C PHE A 99 22.60 32.88 -36.81
N PHE A 100 22.16 31.86 -37.54
CA PHE A 100 22.99 30.78 -38.03
C PHE A 100 23.21 30.95 -39.54
N LEU A 101 24.44 31.24 -39.95
CA LEU A 101 24.76 31.47 -41.36
C LEU A 101 25.26 30.16 -41.98
N LEU A 102 24.45 29.58 -42.88
CA LEU A 102 24.78 28.31 -43.54
C LEU A 102 25.85 28.51 -44.63
N ASN A 103 26.69 27.49 -44.82
CA ASN A 103 27.64 27.44 -45.92
C ASN A 103 27.08 26.57 -47.05
N GLU A 104 26.28 27.15 -47.95
CA GLU A 104 25.58 26.41 -49.03
C GLU A 104 26.53 25.65 -49.97
N HIS A 105 27.80 26.08 -50.08
CA HIS A 105 28.84 25.41 -50.88
C HIS A 105 29.58 24.29 -50.13
N SER A 106 29.19 24.00 -48.89
CA SER A 106 29.74 22.91 -48.09
C SER A 106 29.50 21.54 -48.71
N LYS A 107 30.48 20.64 -48.58
CA LYS A 107 30.30 19.21 -48.89
C LYS A 107 29.07 18.62 -48.18
N CYS A 108 28.75 19.13 -46.98
CA CYS A 108 27.58 18.73 -46.22
C CYS A 108 26.25 18.92 -46.96
N PHE A 109 26.13 19.85 -47.92
CA PHE A 109 24.90 20.06 -48.71
C PHE A 109 24.95 19.40 -50.09
N THR A 110 26.00 18.64 -50.39
CA THR A 110 26.14 17.89 -51.64
C THR A 110 25.71 16.43 -51.45
N THR A 111 25.67 15.67 -52.55
CA THR A 111 25.48 14.21 -52.52
C THR A 111 26.60 13.50 -51.78
N ALA A 112 27.83 14.02 -51.81
CA ALA A 112 28.99 13.43 -51.12
C ALA A 112 28.96 13.58 -49.59
N GLY A 113 28.07 14.43 -49.04
CA GLY A 113 27.86 14.61 -47.60
C GLY A 113 26.63 13.86 -47.06
N PHE A 114 26.06 12.93 -47.83
CA PHE A 114 24.83 12.23 -47.43
C PHE A 114 25.01 11.41 -46.14
N GLU A 115 26.12 10.66 -46.04
CA GLU A 115 26.46 9.88 -44.85
C GLU A 115 26.68 10.75 -43.62
N ASP A 116 27.35 11.91 -43.76
CA ASP A 116 27.60 12.84 -42.65
C ASP A 116 26.28 13.37 -42.07
N ARG A 117 25.31 13.72 -42.94
CA ARG A 117 23.98 14.17 -42.51
C ARG A 117 23.19 13.06 -41.81
N LEU A 118 23.25 11.84 -42.34
CA LEU A 118 22.60 10.68 -41.72
C LEU A 118 23.20 10.36 -40.35
N ASN A 119 24.52 10.37 -40.23
CA ASN A 119 25.21 10.08 -38.97
C ASN A 119 24.88 11.14 -37.90
N LEU A 120 24.95 12.42 -38.25
CA LEU A 120 24.62 13.52 -37.34
C LEU A 120 23.16 13.42 -36.87
N THR A 121 22.23 13.31 -37.82
CA THR A 121 20.79 13.26 -37.52
C THR A 121 20.43 12.00 -36.74
N GLY A 122 21.01 10.85 -37.11
CA GLY A 122 20.77 9.57 -36.46
C GLY A 122 21.26 9.53 -35.00
N LYS A 123 22.39 10.19 -34.70
CA LYS A 123 22.88 10.34 -33.32
C LYS A 123 21.86 11.11 -32.46
N ILE A 124 21.39 12.26 -32.97
CA ILE A 124 20.41 13.11 -32.27
C ILE A 124 19.07 12.39 -32.11
N GLU A 125 18.61 11.70 -33.17
CA GLU A 125 17.41 10.88 -33.11
C GLU A 125 17.50 9.81 -32.03
N GLY A 126 18.64 9.10 -31.96
CA GLY A 126 18.90 8.09 -30.93
C GLY A 126 18.82 8.66 -29.52
N GLU A 127 19.55 9.75 -29.25
CA GLU A 127 19.56 10.41 -27.93
C GLU A 127 18.19 10.94 -27.53
N LEU A 128 17.44 11.55 -28.46
CA LEU A 128 16.09 12.03 -28.20
C LEU A 128 15.10 10.88 -27.96
N SER A 129 15.20 9.80 -28.74
CA SER A 129 14.38 8.61 -28.58
C SER A 129 14.60 7.96 -27.21
N ASP A 130 15.86 7.81 -26.81
CA ASP A 130 16.25 7.28 -25.50
C ASP A 130 15.76 8.19 -24.37
N TYR A 131 15.92 9.50 -24.50
CA TYR A 131 15.36 10.47 -23.56
C TYR A 131 13.85 10.33 -23.42
N LEU A 132 13.10 10.34 -24.52
CA LEU A 132 11.64 10.23 -24.51
C LEU A 132 11.18 8.91 -23.89
N SER A 133 11.88 7.81 -24.18
CA SER A 133 11.60 6.50 -23.60
C SER A 133 11.81 6.50 -22.08
N GLN A 134 12.95 7.01 -21.63
CA GLN A 134 13.28 7.10 -20.20
C GLN A 134 12.33 8.06 -19.47
N GLU A 135 11.98 9.19 -20.07
CA GLU A 135 11.13 10.20 -19.45
C GLU A 135 9.69 9.68 -19.28
N LYS A 136 9.16 8.97 -20.28
CA LYS A 136 7.89 8.23 -20.15
C LYS A 136 7.94 7.22 -19.00
N SER A 137 9.05 6.52 -18.83
CA SER A 137 9.25 5.55 -17.74
C SER A 137 9.28 6.26 -16.37
N ARG A 138 10.04 7.36 -16.24
CA ARG A 138 10.11 8.17 -15.01
C ARG A 138 8.75 8.76 -14.65
N TYR A 139 8.03 9.33 -15.62
CA TYR A 139 6.68 9.86 -15.41
C TYR A 139 5.71 8.81 -14.86
N ARG A 140 5.72 7.59 -15.42
CA ARG A 140 4.91 6.47 -14.90
C ARG A 140 5.28 6.11 -13.46
N LYS A 141 6.58 6.05 -13.14
CA LYS A 141 7.06 5.79 -11.76
C LYS A 141 6.61 6.89 -10.81
N TYR A 142 6.81 8.15 -11.19
CA TYR A 142 6.41 9.33 -10.41
C TYR A 142 4.91 9.32 -10.09
N ARG A 143 4.06 9.02 -11.08
CA ARG A 143 2.61 8.91 -10.89
C ARG A 143 2.22 7.79 -9.91
N ARG A 144 2.95 6.67 -9.91
CA ARG A 144 2.71 5.58 -8.94
C ARG A 144 3.08 6.00 -7.52
N GLU A 145 4.21 6.68 -7.35
CA GLU A 145 4.64 7.19 -6.03
C GLU A 145 3.66 8.24 -5.49
N ILE A 146 3.18 9.18 -6.32
CA ILE A 146 2.11 10.12 -5.92
C ILE A 146 0.87 9.38 -5.44
N LYS A 147 0.41 8.38 -6.20
CA LYS A 147 -0.78 7.61 -5.84
C LYS A 147 -0.58 6.84 -4.53
N SER A 148 0.62 6.30 -4.32
CA SER A 148 0.97 5.62 -3.07
C SER A 148 0.96 6.58 -1.89
N LEU A 149 1.52 7.79 -2.05
CA LEU A 149 1.52 8.82 -1.02
C LEU A 149 0.10 9.30 -0.72
N ASP A 150 -0.74 9.51 -1.73
CA ASP A 150 -2.17 9.87 -1.56
C ASP A 150 -2.95 8.79 -0.80
N GLN A 151 -2.66 7.50 -1.05
CA GLN A 151 -3.24 6.41 -0.27
C GLN A 151 -2.79 6.41 1.18
N ILE A 152 -1.52 6.73 1.45
CA ILE A 152 -0.99 6.88 2.81
C ILE A 152 -1.68 8.06 3.51
N VAL A 153 -1.79 9.21 2.85
CA VAL A 153 -2.49 10.42 3.35
C VAL A 153 -3.92 10.08 3.74
N LYS A 154 -4.66 9.42 2.84
CA LYS A 154 -6.04 8.99 3.12
C LYS A 154 -6.11 8.04 4.30
N LYS A 155 -5.20 7.06 4.37
CA LYS A 155 -5.19 6.09 5.47
C LYS A 155 -4.90 6.76 6.80
N ILE A 156 -3.90 7.63 6.88
CA ILE A 156 -3.59 8.37 8.11
C ILE A 156 -4.82 9.19 8.50
N THR A 157 -5.29 10.08 7.63
CA THR A 157 -6.41 10.98 7.96
C THR A 157 -7.72 10.25 8.31
N SER A 158 -8.00 9.08 7.72
CA SER A 158 -9.19 8.30 8.06
C SER A 158 -9.10 7.57 9.42
N TYR A 159 -7.91 7.12 9.84
CA TYR A 159 -7.77 6.21 10.99
C TYR A 159 -7.22 6.89 12.25
N THR A 160 -6.72 8.12 12.15
CA THR A 160 -6.08 8.82 13.28
C THR A 160 -6.99 9.88 13.92
N SER A 161 -6.53 10.42 15.05
CA SER A 161 -7.20 11.54 15.72
C SER A 161 -7.13 12.81 14.87
N GLU A 162 -7.97 13.79 15.19
CA GLU A 162 -8.03 15.07 14.45
C GLU A 162 -6.70 15.83 14.59
N LYS A 163 -6.15 15.89 15.81
CA LYS A 163 -4.85 16.54 16.08
C LYS A 163 -3.72 15.85 15.32
N PHE A 164 -3.69 14.52 15.28
CA PHE A 164 -2.66 13.78 14.54
C PHE A 164 -2.74 14.06 13.04
N SER A 165 -3.96 14.13 12.48
CA SER A 165 -4.19 14.50 11.09
C SER A 165 -3.70 15.92 10.77
N GLN A 166 -3.95 16.89 11.66
CA GLN A 166 -3.51 18.27 11.50
C GLN A 166 -1.98 18.41 11.61
N ASP A 167 -1.35 17.72 12.57
CA ASP A 167 0.10 17.67 12.70
C ASP A 167 0.74 17.05 11.46
N PHE A 168 0.15 15.97 10.94
CA PHE A 168 0.57 15.32 9.72
C PHE A 168 0.46 16.24 8.50
N GLU A 169 -0.68 16.91 8.30
CA GLU A 169 -0.87 17.85 7.19
C GLU A 169 0.15 18.99 7.23
N ARG A 170 0.42 19.53 8.43
CA ARG A 170 1.42 20.58 8.62
C ARG A 170 2.82 20.09 8.23
N GLU A 171 3.23 18.91 8.71
CA GLU A 171 4.56 18.37 8.40
C GLU A 171 4.70 17.94 6.95
N LEU A 172 3.65 17.39 6.33
CA LEU A 172 3.62 17.05 4.92
C LEU A 172 3.81 18.31 4.06
N THR A 173 3.04 19.37 4.38
CA THR A 173 3.13 20.66 3.68
C THR A 173 4.52 21.30 3.88
N SER A 174 5.05 21.25 5.10
CA SER A 174 6.40 21.77 5.42
C SER A 174 7.47 21.03 4.61
N THR A 175 7.36 19.71 4.53
CA THR A 175 8.31 18.83 3.85
C THR A 175 8.27 19.07 2.35
N ILE A 176 7.09 19.12 1.73
CA ILE A 176 6.95 19.33 0.29
C ILE A 176 7.50 20.70 -0.13
N LYS A 177 7.30 21.75 0.67
CA LYS A 177 7.89 23.07 0.41
C LYS A 177 9.42 23.05 0.35
N ARG A 178 10.08 22.11 1.05
CA ARG A 178 11.55 21.94 1.01
C ARG A 178 12.03 21.23 -0.26
N TYR A 179 11.14 20.57 -1.01
CA TYR A 179 11.48 19.86 -2.24
C TYR A 179 10.85 20.56 -3.46
N PRO A 180 11.53 21.55 -4.06
CA PRO A 180 10.95 22.39 -5.11
C PRO A 180 10.57 21.61 -6.38
N LEU A 181 11.24 20.47 -6.65
CA LEU A 181 10.98 19.64 -7.83
C LEU A 181 9.64 18.90 -7.79
N ILE A 182 9.02 18.82 -6.60
CA ILE A 182 7.70 18.20 -6.40
C ILE A 182 6.68 19.22 -5.88
N ALA A 183 6.99 20.51 -5.96
CA ALA A 183 6.06 21.57 -5.57
C ALA A 183 4.80 21.51 -6.46
N GLY A 184 3.62 21.69 -5.85
CA GLY A 184 2.33 21.68 -6.56
C GLY A 184 1.60 20.33 -6.59
N VAL A 185 2.11 19.30 -5.91
CA VAL A 185 1.33 18.06 -5.70
C VAL A 185 0.22 18.33 -4.69
N SER A 186 -1.03 18.06 -5.07
CA SER A 186 -2.19 18.10 -4.19
C SER A 186 -2.55 16.70 -3.70
N PHE A 187 -2.98 16.60 -2.44
CA PHE A 187 -3.42 15.35 -1.82
C PHE A 187 -4.88 15.43 -1.44
N SER A 188 -5.55 14.29 -1.47
CA SER A 188 -6.93 14.15 -1.03
C SER A 188 -6.95 13.70 0.43
N TYR A 189 -7.22 14.63 1.33
CA TYR A 189 -7.44 14.31 2.75
C TYR A 189 -8.81 13.66 2.95
N SER A 190 -8.88 12.64 3.79
CA SER A 190 -10.16 12.03 4.15
C SER A 190 -10.81 12.81 5.28
N THR A 191 -12.07 13.18 5.10
CA THR A 191 -12.91 13.78 6.14
C THR A 191 -13.72 12.76 6.92
N GLU A 192 -13.74 11.50 6.47
CA GLU A 192 -14.53 10.43 7.08
C GLU A 192 -13.64 9.53 7.95
N LYS A 193 -13.94 9.50 9.25
CA LYS A 193 -13.28 8.58 10.18
C LYS A 193 -13.69 7.15 9.91
N ARG A 194 -12.70 6.26 9.79
CA ARG A 194 -12.87 4.83 9.62
C ARG A 194 -12.43 4.09 10.87
N TYR A 195 -13.25 3.12 11.26
CA TYR A 195 -12.97 2.25 12.40
C TYR A 195 -12.55 0.87 11.91
N LEU A 196 -11.70 0.19 12.69
CA LEU A 196 -11.16 -1.10 12.31
C LEU A 196 -12.24 -2.19 12.39
N SER A 197 -12.27 -3.09 11.43
CA SER A 197 -13.07 -4.32 11.51
C SER A 197 -12.13 -5.52 11.66
N LEU A 198 -12.45 -6.42 12.58
CA LEU A 198 -11.61 -7.58 12.89
C LEU A 198 -12.24 -8.86 12.37
N LYS A 199 -11.40 -9.65 11.70
CA LYS A 199 -11.72 -11.00 11.27
C LYS A 199 -11.45 -12.00 12.39
N PRO A 200 -12.08 -13.19 12.38
CA PRO A 200 -11.94 -14.18 13.44
C PRO A 200 -10.49 -14.50 13.82
N TYR A 201 -9.61 -14.65 12.84
CA TYR A 201 -8.20 -15.02 13.08
C TYR A 201 -7.36 -13.92 13.77
N ARG A 202 -7.91 -12.72 13.98
CA ARG A 202 -7.24 -11.61 14.68
C ARG A 202 -7.64 -11.53 16.16
N THR A 203 -8.64 -12.31 16.59
CA THR A 203 -9.14 -12.29 17.97
C THR A 203 -8.86 -13.61 18.66
N MET A 204 -8.64 -13.59 19.98
CA MET A 204 -8.40 -14.82 20.75
C MET A 204 -9.56 -15.81 20.60
N ASN A 205 -10.80 -15.32 20.76
CA ASN A 205 -12.00 -16.14 20.62
C ASN A 205 -12.12 -16.78 19.24
N GLY A 206 -11.79 -16.05 18.17
CA GLY A 206 -11.80 -16.61 16.83
C GLY A 206 -10.69 -17.64 16.60
N LEU A 207 -9.50 -17.46 17.20
CA LEU A 207 -8.43 -18.46 17.18
C LEU A 207 -8.81 -19.74 17.95
N ILE A 208 -9.45 -19.60 19.11
CA ILE A 208 -10.02 -20.74 19.86
C ILE A 208 -11.08 -21.45 19.02
N GLY A 209 -11.94 -20.72 18.32
CA GLY A 209 -12.92 -21.27 17.39
C GLY A 209 -12.28 -22.05 16.24
N ILE A 210 -11.20 -21.52 15.65
CA ILE A 210 -10.42 -22.20 14.60
C ILE A 210 -9.80 -23.49 15.13
N PHE A 211 -9.14 -23.42 16.29
CA PHE A 211 -8.50 -24.58 16.90
C PHE A 211 -9.50 -25.68 17.22
N THR A 212 -10.62 -25.33 17.86
CA THR A 212 -11.66 -26.30 18.24
C THR A 212 -12.39 -26.88 17.03
N PHE A 213 -12.55 -26.11 15.94
CA PHE A 213 -13.05 -26.64 14.67
C PHE A 213 -12.15 -27.73 14.11
N PHE A 214 -10.84 -27.48 14.03
CA PHE A 214 -9.89 -28.48 13.52
C PHE A 214 -9.85 -29.71 14.42
N LEU A 215 -9.85 -29.53 15.74
CA LEU A 215 -9.92 -30.63 16.70
C LEU A 215 -11.17 -31.50 16.48
N LEU A 216 -12.34 -30.87 16.30
CA LEU A 216 -13.60 -31.54 16.00
C LEU A 216 -13.57 -32.26 14.64
N PHE A 217 -13.03 -31.59 13.62
CA PHE A 217 -12.93 -32.12 12.26
C PHE A 217 -12.03 -33.37 12.19
N PHE A 218 -10.81 -33.31 12.75
CA PHE A 218 -9.91 -34.45 12.79
C PHE A 218 -10.51 -35.62 13.56
N SER A 219 -11.15 -35.34 14.70
CA SER A 219 -11.84 -36.37 15.49
C SER A 219 -13.01 -37.02 14.74
N ALA A 220 -13.70 -36.26 13.89
CA ALA A 220 -14.77 -36.76 13.03
C ALA A 220 -14.27 -37.61 11.87
N VAL A 221 -13.12 -37.27 11.29
CA VAL A 221 -12.47 -38.03 10.21
C VAL A 221 -11.88 -39.34 10.74
N LEU A 222 -11.18 -39.30 11.87
CA LEU A 222 -10.57 -40.48 12.49
C LEU A 222 -11.60 -41.51 12.97
N GLY A 223 -12.83 -41.09 13.24
CA GLY A 223 -13.97 -41.95 13.53
C GLY A 223 -13.86 -42.68 14.88
N GLY A 224 -14.72 -42.35 15.84
CA GLY A 224 -14.71 -43.10 17.11
C GLY A 224 -15.58 -42.54 18.22
N ARG A 225 -15.45 -43.17 19.40
CA ARG A 225 -16.08 -42.77 20.66
C ARG A 225 -15.58 -41.40 21.15
N TYR A 226 -14.40 -40.98 20.69
CA TYR A 226 -13.72 -39.74 21.07
C TYR A 226 -14.30 -38.47 20.43
N LEU A 227 -15.32 -38.55 19.56
CA LEU A 227 -15.96 -37.37 18.95
C LEU A 227 -16.82 -36.57 19.96
N LEU A 228 -17.28 -37.20 21.03
CA LEU A 228 -18.13 -36.55 22.03
C LEU A 228 -17.40 -35.39 22.74
N PHE A 229 -16.14 -35.60 23.12
CA PHE A 229 -15.34 -34.60 23.84
C PHE A 229 -15.04 -33.35 23.00
N PRO A 230 -14.48 -33.45 21.78
CA PRO A 230 -14.32 -32.35 20.84
C PRO A 230 -15.63 -31.62 20.56
N ALA A 231 -16.72 -32.34 20.30
CA ALA A 231 -17.98 -31.69 19.98
C ALA A 231 -18.56 -30.92 21.17
N ALA A 232 -18.46 -31.47 22.39
CA ALA A 232 -18.84 -30.77 23.61
C ALA A 232 -17.93 -29.55 23.87
N ALA A 233 -16.61 -29.68 23.67
CA ALA A 233 -15.65 -28.60 23.83
C ALA A 233 -15.89 -27.46 22.81
N THR A 234 -16.10 -27.79 21.54
CA THR A 234 -16.44 -26.82 20.49
C THR A 234 -17.76 -26.11 20.80
N LEU A 235 -18.78 -26.84 21.26
CA LEU A 235 -20.07 -26.25 21.63
C LEU A 235 -19.92 -25.32 22.84
N PHE A 236 -19.21 -25.75 23.89
CA PHE A 236 -18.96 -24.95 25.09
C PHE A 236 -18.18 -23.67 24.78
N THR A 237 -17.06 -23.78 24.05
CA THR A 237 -16.23 -22.63 23.67
C THR A 237 -16.97 -21.65 22.76
N SER A 238 -17.81 -22.14 21.83
CA SER A 238 -18.64 -21.28 20.99
C SER A 238 -19.65 -20.49 21.81
N ILE A 239 -20.36 -21.13 22.75
CA ILE A 239 -21.32 -20.45 23.63
C ILE A 239 -20.59 -19.44 24.53
N LEU A 240 -19.45 -19.82 25.08
CA LEU A 240 -18.66 -18.93 25.94
C LEU A 240 -18.19 -17.69 25.16
N SER A 241 -17.72 -17.86 23.92
CA SER A 241 -17.40 -16.76 23.00
C SER A 241 -18.62 -15.86 22.76
N MET A 242 -19.80 -16.44 22.58
CA MET A 242 -21.03 -15.66 22.41
C MET A 242 -21.41 -14.85 23.65
N ILE A 243 -21.11 -15.33 24.86
CA ILE A 243 -21.41 -14.62 26.11
C ILE A 243 -20.39 -13.50 26.35
N ASN A 244 -19.11 -13.82 26.18
CA ASN A 244 -18.00 -12.91 26.45
C ASN A 244 -17.61 -12.04 25.25
N TRP A 245 -18.48 -11.92 24.25
CA TRP A 245 -18.15 -11.25 22.99
C TRP A 245 -17.70 -9.80 23.16
N LYS A 246 -18.20 -9.10 24.19
CA LYS A 246 -17.83 -7.71 24.51
C LYS A 246 -16.39 -7.58 24.98
N HIS A 247 -15.81 -8.63 25.58
CA HIS A 247 -14.41 -8.66 26.00
C HIS A 247 -13.55 -9.10 24.81
N LEU A 248 -13.09 -8.11 24.06
CA LEU A 248 -12.31 -8.29 22.86
C LEU A 248 -10.82 -8.39 23.22
N GLU A 249 -10.24 -9.56 22.99
CA GLU A 249 -8.81 -9.79 23.11
C GLU A 249 -8.15 -9.90 21.72
N VAL A 250 -7.19 -9.02 21.45
CA VAL A 250 -6.55 -8.90 20.14
C VAL A 250 -5.04 -8.94 20.25
N PHE A 251 -4.42 -9.70 19.35
CA PHE A 251 -2.97 -9.72 19.19
C PHE A 251 -2.53 -8.59 18.27
N VAL A 252 -1.75 -7.65 18.81
CA VAL A 252 -1.17 -6.53 18.05
C VAL A 252 0.17 -6.95 17.43
N GLU A 253 1.00 -7.67 18.19
CA GLU A 253 2.31 -8.18 17.75
C GLU A 253 2.66 -9.48 18.48
N SER A 254 3.47 -10.34 17.84
CA SER A 254 3.93 -11.59 18.45
C SER A 254 4.87 -11.30 19.62
N GLY A 255 4.58 -11.86 20.80
CA GLY A 255 5.39 -11.66 22.01
C GLY A 255 4.93 -10.51 22.92
N ILE A 256 3.91 -9.75 22.52
CA ILE A 256 3.26 -8.73 23.37
C ILE A 256 1.96 -9.30 23.95
N PHE A 257 1.63 -8.91 25.19
CA PHE A 257 0.36 -9.29 25.83
C PHE A 257 -0.83 -8.88 24.95
N PRO A 258 -1.88 -9.71 24.86
CA PRO A 258 -3.06 -9.37 24.08
C PRO A 258 -3.69 -8.10 24.63
N LEU A 259 -4.13 -7.23 23.71
CA LEU A 259 -4.86 -6.03 24.07
C LEU A 259 -6.30 -6.44 24.43
N ILE A 260 -6.68 -6.22 25.69
CA ILE A 260 -8.01 -6.55 26.21
C ILE A 260 -8.82 -5.27 26.27
N ILE A 261 -9.93 -5.22 25.55
CA ILE A 261 -10.81 -4.06 25.49
C ILE A 261 -12.26 -4.50 25.64
N GLU A 262 -13.06 -3.74 26.40
CA GLU A 262 -14.51 -3.81 26.30
C GLU A 262 -14.98 -3.05 25.06
N THR A 263 -15.55 -3.75 24.08
CA THR A 263 -16.03 -3.14 22.84
C THR A 263 -17.55 -2.96 22.83
N SER A 264 -17.99 -1.84 22.28
CA SER A 264 -19.38 -1.56 21.92
C SER A 264 -19.72 -1.90 20.46
N SER A 265 -18.77 -2.49 19.72
CA SER A 265 -18.91 -2.80 18.29
C SER A 265 -19.96 -3.88 18.00
N THR A 266 -20.44 -3.92 16.76
CA THR A 266 -21.35 -4.99 16.32
C THR A 266 -20.58 -6.28 16.08
N HIS A 267 -20.95 -7.36 16.78
CA HIS A 267 -20.41 -8.71 16.55
C HIS A 267 -21.38 -9.58 15.74
N THR A 268 -20.87 -10.28 14.73
CA THR A 268 -21.71 -10.99 13.74
C THR A 268 -21.98 -12.46 14.07
N PHE A 269 -21.32 -13.03 15.10
CA PHE A 269 -21.51 -14.39 15.63
C PHE A 269 -21.46 -15.56 14.62
N HIS A 270 -21.02 -15.32 13.39
CA HIS A 270 -21.16 -16.29 12.29
C HIS A 270 -20.29 -17.55 12.49
N ILE A 271 -19.11 -17.41 13.11
CA ILE A 271 -18.26 -18.56 13.47
C ILE A 271 -18.92 -19.37 14.56
N GLU A 272 -19.37 -18.72 15.63
CA GLU A 272 -19.98 -19.38 16.78
C GLU A 272 -21.23 -20.16 16.39
N VAL A 273 -22.11 -19.54 15.60
CA VAL A 273 -23.33 -20.20 15.08
C VAL A 273 -22.98 -21.41 14.22
N PHE A 274 -21.99 -21.28 13.33
CA PHE A 274 -21.54 -22.40 12.50
C PHE A 274 -20.97 -23.55 13.35
N LEU A 275 -20.12 -23.25 14.34
CA LEU A 275 -19.51 -24.25 15.21
C LEU A 275 -20.53 -24.96 16.09
N ILE A 276 -21.52 -24.24 16.62
CA ILE A 276 -22.65 -24.83 17.35
C ILE A 276 -23.42 -25.79 16.43
N PHE A 277 -23.77 -25.34 15.22
CA PHE A 277 -24.51 -26.16 14.27
C PHE A 277 -23.76 -27.45 13.89
N VAL A 278 -22.46 -27.34 13.55
CA VAL A 278 -21.63 -28.50 13.20
C VAL A 278 -21.48 -29.46 14.38
N SER A 279 -21.28 -28.94 15.59
CA SER A 279 -21.15 -29.76 16.80
C SER A 279 -22.44 -30.54 17.10
N LEU A 280 -23.60 -29.88 17.05
CA LEU A 280 -24.90 -30.52 17.23
C LEU A 280 -25.19 -31.57 16.16
N PHE A 281 -24.92 -31.25 14.90
CA PHE A 281 -25.10 -32.18 13.78
C PHE A 281 -24.26 -33.46 13.94
N LEU A 282 -22.98 -33.31 14.32
CA LEU A 282 -22.08 -34.45 14.51
C LEU A 282 -22.45 -35.29 15.74
N LEU A 283 -22.87 -34.65 16.84
CA LEU A 283 -23.40 -35.34 18.02
C LEU A 283 -24.64 -36.14 17.65
N TYR A 284 -25.64 -35.53 17.00
CA TYR A 284 -26.86 -36.18 16.57
C TYR A 284 -26.58 -37.40 15.69
N LYS A 285 -25.71 -37.25 14.68
CA LYS A 285 -25.30 -38.36 13.81
C LYS A 285 -24.64 -39.50 14.59
N ASN A 286 -23.81 -39.20 15.59
CA ASN A 286 -23.18 -40.22 16.44
C ASN A 286 -24.22 -40.97 17.29
N PHE A 287 -25.17 -40.25 17.89
CA PHE A 287 -26.26 -40.84 18.69
C PHE A 287 -27.17 -41.75 17.85
N MET A 288 -27.57 -41.32 16.65
CA MET A 288 -28.40 -42.14 15.74
C MET A 288 -27.66 -43.39 15.28
N LYS A 289 -26.37 -43.29 14.95
CA LYS A 289 -25.55 -44.45 14.55
C LYS A 289 -25.37 -45.48 15.68
N ARG A 290 -25.46 -45.07 16.95
CA ARG A 290 -25.44 -45.98 18.11
C ARG A 290 -26.78 -46.67 18.33
N ARG A 291 -27.93 -46.00 18.14
CA ARG A 291 -29.26 -46.63 18.25
C ARG A 291 -29.50 -47.72 17.20
N VAL A 292 -28.88 -47.62 16.02
CA VAL A 292 -29.03 -48.63 14.95
C VAL A 292 -28.13 -49.85 15.17
N LYS A 293 -27.17 -49.79 16.11
CA LYS A 293 -26.23 -50.88 16.45
C LYS A 293 -26.51 -51.53 17.81
N ALA A 294 -27.52 -51.06 18.54
CA ALA A 294 -28.00 -51.63 19.80
C ALA A 294 -29.30 -52.39 19.52
#